data_AF-A0A255T6Y6-F1
#
_entry.id   AF-A0A255T6Y6-F1
#
_cell.length_a   1.000
_cell.length_b   1.000
_cell.length_c   1.000
_cell.angle_alpha   90.00
_cell.angle_beta   90.00
_cell.angle_gamma   90.00
#
_symmetry.space_group_name_H-M   'P 1'
#
loop_
_entity.id
_entity.type
_entity.pdbx_description
1 polymer ?
#
loop_
_entity_poly.entity_id
_entity_poly.type
_entity_poly.pdbx_seq_one_letter_code
_entity_poly.pdbx_strand_id
1 'polypeptide(L)'
;MDYYSYLLMMLVLTATLGWVQPNGTGSYYQSADGHKGKSLKTALYEIIKSPSVKSYSELFECYKTTDLRPDGKIWDMYSNSTNYDPDNDHSGNYTVEGDMFNREHSFPKNWFGNIAPMNSDLFHVIPTDGYVNNRRSNYPFGETNGNAEIRNNKYTT
;
A
#
# COMPACT_ATOMS: atom_id res chain seq x y z
N MET A 1 6.49 48.68 -11.49
CA MET A 1 5.64 47.92 -12.42
C MET A 1 4.24 48.50 -12.35
N ASP A 2 3.53 48.50 -13.46
CA ASP A 2 2.17 49.03 -13.61
C ASP A 2 1.11 47.91 -13.55
N TYR A 3 -0.17 48.28 -13.45
CA TYR A 3 -1.27 47.32 -13.27
C TYR A 3 -1.32 46.23 -14.35
N TYR A 4 -1.05 46.60 -15.61
CA TYR A 4 -1.01 45.65 -16.72
C TYR A 4 0.11 44.62 -16.58
N SER A 5 1.29 45.02 -16.07
CA SER A 5 2.38 44.10 -15.76
C SER A 5 1.99 43.10 -14.66
N TYR A 6 1.29 43.52 -13.61
CA TYR A 6 0.81 42.61 -12.56
C TYR A 6 -0.28 41.66 -13.06
N LEU A 7 -1.22 42.15 -13.87
CA LEU A 7 -2.29 41.35 -14.46
C LEU A 7 -1.72 40.30 -15.43
N LEU A 8 -0.76 40.67 -16.27
CA LEU A 8 -0.06 39.77 -17.17
C LEU A 8 0.74 38.70 -16.40
N MET A 9 1.44 39.10 -15.32
CA MET A 9 2.19 38.16 -14.47
C MET A 9 1.26 37.18 -13.74
N MET A 10 0.08 37.62 -13.26
CA MET A 10 -0.97 36.73 -12.72
C MET A 10 -1.51 35.75 -13.78
N LEU A 11 -1.72 36.23 -15.01
CA LEU A 11 -2.21 35.38 -16.11
C LEU A 11 -1.17 34.32 -16.50
N VAL A 12 0.11 34.68 -16.51
CA VAL A 12 1.21 33.74 -16.77
C VAL A 12 1.38 32.74 -15.61
N LEU A 13 1.26 33.16 -14.35
CA LEU A 13 1.31 32.24 -13.20
C LEU A 13 0.16 31.22 -13.19
N THR A 14 -1.06 31.65 -13.52
CA THR A 14 -2.20 30.72 -13.57
C THR A 14 -2.11 29.77 -14.77
N ALA A 15 -1.58 30.24 -15.91
CA ALA A 15 -1.32 29.40 -17.08
C ALA A 15 -0.26 28.32 -16.82
N THR A 16 0.82 28.61 -16.09
CA THR A 16 1.86 27.59 -15.80
C THR A 16 1.41 26.57 -14.76
N LEU A 17 0.64 26.99 -13.74
CA LEU A 17 0.07 26.07 -12.74
C LEU A 17 -0.95 25.09 -13.34
N GLY A 18 -1.65 25.46 -14.41
CA GLY A 18 -2.56 24.57 -15.13
C GLY A 18 -1.88 23.39 -15.86
N TRP A 19 -0.55 23.43 -16.02
CA TRP A 19 0.26 22.35 -16.60
C TRP A 19 1.19 21.67 -15.58
N VAL A 20 1.06 21.98 -14.29
CA VAL A 20 1.71 21.20 -13.22
C VAL A 20 0.93 19.90 -13.04
N GLN A 21 1.21 18.95 -13.94
CA GLN A 21 1.09 17.54 -13.62
C GLN A 21 2.00 17.22 -12.43
N PRO A 22 1.67 16.24 -11.57
CA PRO A 22 2.58 15.80 -10.52
C PRO A 22 3.90 15.34 -11.15
N ASN A 23 4.96 16.14 -10.99
CA ASN A 23 6.26 15.90 -11.60
C ASN A 23 6.78 14.51 -11.20
N GLY A 24 6.98 13.63 -12.18
CA GLY A 24 7.68 12.35 -12.00
C GLY A 24 6.85 11.07 -12.16
N THR A 25 5.53 11.13 -12.43
CA THR A 25 4.70 9.91 -12.61
C THR A 25 4.92 9.15 -13.93
N GLY A 26 5.77 9.66 -14.83
CA GLY A 26 6.00 9.10 -16.16
C GLY A 26 4.77 9.19 -17.07
N SER A 27 4.84 8.50 -18.22
CA SER A 27 3.75 8.46 -19.22
C SER A 27 2.61 7.48 -18.88
N TYR A 28 2.67 6.80 -17.73
CA TYR A 28 1.77 5.68 -17.41
C TYR A 28 0.29 6.07 -17.38
N TYR A 29 -0.04 7.24 -16.81
CA TYR A 29 -1.42 7.75 -16.73
C TYR A 29 -1.77 8.74 -17.86
N GLN A 30 -0.88 9.00 -18.81
CA GLN A 30 -1.03 10.09 -19.79
C GLN A 30 -2.29 9.97 -20.66
N SER A 31 -2.76 8.76 -20.95
CA SER A 31 -4.02 8.55 -21.71
C SER A 31 -5.29 8.87 -20.92
N ALA A 32 -5.19 9.17 -19.62
CA ALA A 32 -6.28 9.66 -18.79
C ALA A 32 -6.34 11.21 -18.68
N ASP A 33 -5.34 11.92 -19.19
CA ASP A 33 -5.26 13.39 -19.08
C ASP A 33 -6.45 14.09 -19.73
N GLY A 34 -6.99 15.10 -19.03
CA GLY A 34 -8.15 15.89 -19.49
C GLY A 34 -9.50 15.16 -19.49
N HIS A 35 -9.53 13.82 -19.37
CA HIS A 35 -10.77 13.04 -19.29
C HIS A 35 -11.51 13.25 -17.97
N LYS A 36 -12.84 13.10 -17.98
CA LYS A 36 -13.72 13.28 -16.80
C LYS A 36 -14.88 12.28 -16.79
N GLY A 37 -15.36 11.91 -15.59
CA GLY A 37 -16.53 11.04 -15.44
C GLY A 37 -16.38 9.70 -16.17
N LYS A 38 -17.33 9.37 -17.05
CA LYS A 38 -17.32 8.08 -17.79
C LYS A 38 -16.07 7.91 -18.67
N SER A 39 -15.60 8.97 -19.34
CA SER A 39 -14.42 8.84 -20.21
C SER A 39 -13.14 8.60 -19.40
N LEU A 40 -13.01 9.24 -18.23
CA LEU A 40 -11.91 8.99 -17.29
C LEU A 40 -11.93 7.55 -16.77
N LYS A 41 -13.10 7.02 -16.40
CA LYS A 41 -13.24 5.62 -15.98
C LYS A 41 -12.77 4.65 -17.07
N THR A 42 -13.13 4.90 -18.33
CA THR A 42 -12.68 4.06 -19.46
C THR A 42 -11.17 4.19 -19.68
N ALA A 43 -10.61 5.40 -19.68
CA ALA A 43 -9.17 5.60 -19.85
C ALA A 43 -8.35 4.88 -18.75
N LEU A 44 -8.74 5.03 -17.48
CA LEU A 44 -8.11 4.34 -16.36
C LEU A 44 -8.24 2.81 -16.47
N TYR A 45 -9.41 2.29 -16.88
CA TYR A 45 -9.59 0.86 -17.13
C TYR A 45 -8.63 0.36 -18.23
N GLU A 46 -8.52 1.06 -19.36
CA GLU A 46 -7.62 0.65 -20.45
C GLU A 46 -6.14 0.62 -20.03
N ILE A 47 -5.72 1.47 -19.09
CA ILE A 47 -4.37 1.46 -18.49
C ILE A 47 -4.17 0.23 -17.59
N ILE A 48 -5.13 -0.10 -16.71
CA ILE A 48 -4.94 -1.11 -15.64
C ILE A 48 -5.47 -2.51 -15.95
N LYS A 49 -6.22 -2.71 -17.04
CA LYS A 49 -6.94 -3.97 -17.36
C LYS A 49 -6.08 -5.23 -17.52
N SER A 50 -4.76 -5.11 -17.62
CA SER A 50 -3.84 -6.22 -17.86
C SER A 50 -2.59 -6.09 -16.99
N PRO A 51 -2.72 -6.29 -15.66
CA PRO A 51 -1.61 -6.16 -14.73
C PRO A 51 -0.60 -7.31 -14.88
N SER A 52 0.66 -7.07 -14.48
CA SER A 52 1.64 -8.14 -14.28
C SER A 52 1.31 -8.88 -12.97
N VAL A 53 0.52 -9.95 -13.08
CA VAL A 53 0.11 -10.75 -11.92
C VAL A 53 1.30 -11.52 -11.35
N LYS A 54 1.61 -11.28 -10.07
CA LYS A 54 2.62 -12.01 -9.31
C LYS A 54 2.05 -13.29 -8.70
N SER A 55 2.87 -14.31 -8.51
CA SER A 55 2.55 -15.44 -7.64
C SER A 55 2.58 -15.04 -6.17
N TYR A 56 1.89 -15.80 -5.32
CA TYR A 56 1.88 -15.56 -3.86
C TYR A 56 3.25 -15.72 -3.19
N SER A 57 4.15 -16.49 -3.82
CA SER A 57 5.55 -16.65 -3.42
C SER A 57 6.41 -15.44 -3.76
N GLU A 58 6.19 -14.79 -4.91
CA GLU A 58 6.96 -13.61 -5.35
C GLU A 58 6.73 -12.35 -4.48
N LEU A 59 5.68 -12.33 -3.66
CA LEU A 59 5.38 -11.19 -2.78
C LEU A 59 6.55 -10.83 -1.85
N PHE A 60 7.27 -11.82 -1.31
CA PHE A 60 8.44 -11.58 -0.47
C PHE A 60 9.57 -10.83 -1.20
N GLU A 61 9.75 -11.09 -2.50
CA GLU A 61 10.72 -10.35 -3.32
C GLU A 61 10.21 -8.93 -3.62
N CYS A 62 8.89 -8.75 -3.81
CA CYS A 62 8.31 -7.44 -4.03
C CYS A 62 8.50 -6.52 -2.81
N TYR A 63 8.36 -7.04 -1.60
CA TYR A 63 8.51 -6.28 -0.35
C TYR A 63 9.91 -5.67 -0.15
N LYS A 64 10.95 -6.24 -0.77
CA LYS A 64 12.30 -5.65 -0.82
C LYS A 64 12.36 -4.32 -1.58
N THR A 65 11.33 -4.03 -2.38
CA THR A 65 11.17 -2.77 -3.11
C THR A 65 10.03 -1.91 -2.55
N THR A 66 8.90 -2.51 -2.16
CA THR A 66 7.68 -1.76 -1.76
C THR A 66 7.63 -1.42 -0.27
N ASP A 67 8.16 -2.28 0.59
CA ASP A 67 7.95 -2.24 2.05
C ASP A 67 9.27 -2.27 2.84
N LEU A 68 10.40 -2.04 2.15
CA LEU A 68 11.73 -1.98 2.77
C LEU A 68 12.00 -0.59 3.34
N ARG A 69 12.38 -0.54 4.61
CA ARG A 69 12.83 0.66 5.31
C ARG A 69 14.24 1.09 4.86
N PRO A 70 14.63 2.36 5.09
CA PRO A 70 16.00 2.84 4.82
C PRO A 70 17.12 2.10 5.56
N ASP A 71 16.81 1.38 6.64
CA ASP A 71 17.76 0.54 7.40
C ASP A 71 17.81 -0.92 6.92
N GLY A 72 17.13 -1.26 5.82
CA GLY A 72 17.12 -2.60 5.23
C GLY A 72 16.21 -3.60 5.94
N LYS A 73 15.30 -3.15 6.82
CA LYS A 73 14.30 -3.97 7.49
C LYS A 73 12.91 -3.78 6.90
N ILE A 74 12.00 -4.71 7.14
CA ILE A 74 10.62 -4.63 6.61
C ILE A 74 9.74 -3.71 7.49
N TRP A 75 8.89 -2.90 6.85
CA TRP A 75 7.77 -2.22 7.49
C TRP A 75 6.71 -3.25 7.91
N ASP A 76 6.38 -3.29 9.20
CA ASP A 76 5.22 -4.03 9.72
C ASP A 76 4.13 -3.03 10.10
N MET A 77 2.93 -3.22 9.55
CA MET A 77 1.79 -2.33 9.79
C MET A 77 1.07 -2.60 11.11
N TYR A 78 1.25 -3.79 11.71
CA TYR A 78 0.51 -4.24 12.88
C TYR A 78 1.29 -4.20 14.19
N SER A 79 2.63 -4.10 14.14
CA SER A 79 3.44 -4.02 15.34
C SER A 79 4.58 -3.01 15.24
N ASN A 80 5.16 -2.66 16.39
CA ASN A 80 6.45 -1.95 16.45
C ASN A 80 7.65 -2.91 16.56
N SER A 81 7.43 -4.24 16.63
CA SER A 81 8.49 -5.28 16.61
C SER A 81 9.05 -5.42 15.20
N THR A 82 9.84 -4.44 14.78
CA THR A 82 10.04 -4.14 13.35
C THR A 82 11.51 -4.27 12.95
N ASN A 83 12.13 -5.43 13.15
CA ASN A 83 13.54 -5.66 12.77
C ASN A 83 13.76 -6.85 11.82
N TYR A 84 12.69 -7.25 11.13
CA TYR A 84 12.70 -8.40 10.22
C TYR A 84 13.65 -8.21 9.04
N ASP A 85 14.51 -9.19 8.88
CA ASP A 85 15.34 -9.38 7.71
C ASP A 85 14.54 -9.88 6.50
N PRO A 86 14.59 -9.20 5.34
CA PRO A 86 13.71 -9.48 4.22
C PRO A 86 14.04 -10.79 3.48
N ASP A 87 15.19 -11.41 3.72
CA ASP A 87 15.61 -12.69 3.11
C ASP A 87 15.44 -13.89 4.06
N ASN A 88 15.46 -13.65 5.37
CA ASN A 88 15.53 -14.72 6.37
C ASN A 88 14.23 -14.87 7.18
N ASP A 89 13.61 -13.75 7.60
CA ASP A 89 12.57 -13.74 8.64
C ASP A 89 11.16 -13.89 8.06
N HIS A 90 10.97 -14.84 7.13
CA HIS A 90 9.67 -15.12 6.48
C HIS A 90 9.43 -16.60 6.12
N SER A 91 10.25 -17.52 6.66
CA SER A 91 10.36 -18.90 6.16
C SER A 91 10.10 -20.00 7.22
N GLY A 92 9.70 -19.64 8.44
CA GLY A 92 9.50 -20.59 9.55
C GLY A 92 8.14 -20.49 10.25
N ASN A 93 8.14 -20.61 11.59
CA ASN A 93 6.94 -20.50 12.43
C ASN A 93 6.98 -19.24 13.31
N TYR A 94 5.83 -18.59 13.51
CA TYR A 94 5.63 -17.42 14.35
C TYR A 94 4.81 -17.79 15.60
N THR A 95 5.50 -18.17 16.67
CA THR A 95 4.92 -18.60 17.95
C THR A 95 4.69 -17.44 18.91
N VAL A 96 5.50 -16.39 18.79
CA VAL A 96 5.38 -15.11 19.50
C VAL A 96 5.54 -13.95 18.52
N GLU A 97 5.09 -12.77 18.93
CA GLU A 97 5.30 -11.53 18.19
C GLU A 97 6.79 -11.17 18.12
N GLY A 98 7.29 -10.85 16.92
CA GLY A 98 8.70 -10.60 16.64
C GLY A 98 9.46 -11.79 16.06
N ASP A 99 8.86 -12.98 15.96
CA ASP A 99 9.51 -14.18 15.39
C ASP A 99 9.84 -14.01 13.90
N MET A 100 8.88 -13.49 13.11
CA MET A 100 8.98 -13.32 11.65
C MET A 100 7.77 -12.59 11.08
N PHE A 101 7.91 -12.04 9.87
CA PHE A 101 6.79 -11.46 9.12
C PHE A 101 6.12 -12.48 8.20
N ASN A 102 4.87 -12.20 7.84
CA ASN A 102 4.09 -12.94 6.86
C ASN A 102 3.20 -11.98 6.06
N ARG A 103 2.65 -12.48 4.95
CA ARG A 103 1.69 -11.78 4.09
C ARG A 103 0.34 -11.69 4.80
N GLU A 104 -0.10 -10.48 5.13
CA GLU A 104 -1.44 -10.19 5.62
C GLU A 104 -2.34 -9.69 4.48
N HIS A 105 -3.54 -10.24 4.42
CA HIS A 105 -4.61 -9.86 3.51
C HIS A 105 -5.55 -8.85 4.19
N SER A 106 -5.36 -7.54 3.97
CA SER A 106 -6.25 -6.54 4.59
C SER A 106 -7.73 -6.77 4.22
N PHE A 107 -8.01 -7.30 3.03
CA PHE A 107 -9.28 -7.92 2.66
C PHE A 107 -9.17 -9.47 2.71
N PRO A 108 -9.84 -10.18 3.65
CA PRO A 108 -9.59 -11.60 3.88
C PRO A 108 -9.81 -12.49 2.65
N LYS A 109 -8.78 -13.28 2.29
CA LYS A 109 -8.75 -14.16 1.11
C LYS A 109 -9.92 -15.14 0.97
N ASN A 110 -10.50 -15.57 2.08
CA ASN A 110 -11.66 -16.47 2.09
C ASN A 110 -12.97 -15.78 1.63
N TRP A 111 -13.06 -14.44 1.67
CA TRP A 111 -14.24 -13.71 1.20
C TRP A 111 -14.33 -13.65 -0.34
N PHE A 112 -13.23 -13.91 -1.04
CA PHE A 112 -13.16 -13.97 -2.51
C PHE A 112 -12.65 -15.31 -3.07
N GLY A 113 -12.46 -16.32 -2.23
CA GLY A 113 -12.14 -17.70 -2.65
C GLY A 113 -10.67 -17.95 -3.03
N ASN A 114 -9.71 -17.13 -2.56
CA ASN A 114 -8.27 -17.31 -2.83
C ASN A 114 -7.85 -17.24 -4.32
N ILE A 115 -8.62 -16.55 -5.16
CA ILE A 115 -8.36 -16.48 -6.61
C ILE A 115 -7.42 -15.34 -7.01
N ALA A 116 -6.61 -15.56 -8.05
CA ALA A 116 -5.83 -14.51 -8.70
C ALA A 116 -6.75 -13.54 -9.49
N PRO A 117 -6.38 -12.25 -9.64
CA PRO A 117 -5.14 -11.62 -9.16
C PRO A 117 -5.19 -11.22 -7.67
N MET A 118 -6.38 -11.10 -7.06
CA MET A 118 -6.57 -10.60 -5.69
C MET A 118 -5.79 -11.39 -4.63
N ASN A 119 -5.54 -12.69 -4.84
CA ASN A 119 -4.74 -13.46 -3.90
C ASN A 119 -3.28 -12.96 -3.74
N SER A 120 -2.77 -12.14 -4.65
CA SER A 120 -1.39 -11.64 -4.65
C SER A 120 -1.29 -10.18 -5.10
N ASP A 121 -2.32 -9.38 -4.83
CA ASP A 121 -2.34 -7.96 -5.12
C ASP A 121 -1.59 -7.15 -4.03
N LEU A 122 -0.46 -6.55 -4.40
CA LEU A 122 0.39 -5.76 -3.49
C LEU A 122 -0.33 -4.58 -2.84
N PHE A 123 -1.43 -4.07 -3.41
CA PHE A 123 -2.19 -2.98 -2.80
C PHE A 123 -2.98 -3.40 -1.56
N HIS A 124 -3.18 -4.70 -1.32
CA HIS A 124 -3.91 -5.20 -0.15
C HIS A 124 -3.28 -6.45 0.51
N VAL A 125 -2.13 -6.91 0.02
CA VAL A 125 -1.34 -7.99 0.62
C VAL A 125 0.00 -7.44 1.09
N ILE A 126 0.07 -7.10 2.37
CA ILE A 126 1.14 -6.35 3.03
C ILE A 126 1.98 -7.27 3.95
N PRO A 127 3.25 -6.97 4.22
CA PRO A 127 3.99 -7.66 5.26
C PRO A 127 3.59 -7.17 6.66
N THR A 128 3.37 -8.10 7.59
CA THR A 128 3.14 -7.82 9.01
C THR A 128 3.74 -8.91 9.89
N ASP A 129 3.90 -8.69 11.20
CA ASP A 129 4.22 -9.77 12.14
C ASP A 129 3.27 -10.97 11.96
N GLY A 130 3.86 -12.17 11.87
CA GLY A 130 3.14 -13.40 11.59
C GLY A 130 2.21 -13.84 12.72
N TYR A 131 2.58 -13.58 13.97
CA TYR A 131 1.77 -13.92 15.14
C TYR A 131 0.53 -13.01 15.23
N VAL A 132 0.68 -11.71 15.05
CA VAL A 132 -0.43 -10.73 15.05
C VAL A 132 -1.35 -10.96 13.85
N ASN A 133 -0.81 -11.25 12.65
CA ASN A 133 -1.58 -11.70 11.48
C ASN A 133 -2.44 -12.94 11.81
N ASN A 134 -1.86 -13.95 12.46
CA ASN A 134 -2.60 -15.14 12.87
C ASN A 134 -3.74 -14.82 13.85
N ARG A 135 -3.53 -13.87 14.78
CA ARG A 135 -4.57 -13.40 15.71
C ARG A 135 -5.67 -12.59 15.02
N ARG A 136 -5.32 -11.76 14.03
CA ARG A 136 -6.27 -11.02 13.19
C ARG A 136 -7.18 -11.99 12.43
N SER A 137 -6.63 -13.08 11.89
CA SER A 137 -7.40 -14.14 11.22
C SER A 137 -8.28 -13.56 10.09
N ASN A 138 -9.51 -14.03 9.92
CA ASN A 138 -10.49 -13.53 8.94
C ASN A 138 -11.53 -12.58 9.54
N TYR A 139 -11.28 -12.01 10.73
CA TYR A 139 -12.23 -11.12 11.38
C TYR A 139 -12.35 -9.78 10.64
N PRO A 140 -13.56 -9.20 10.50
CA PRO A 140 -13.72 -7.84 10.01
C PRO A 140 -13.07 -6.86 10.98
N PHE A 141 -12.55 -5.75 10.47
CA PHE A 141 -12.14 -4.64 11.33
C PHE A 141 -13.37 -4.06 12.04
N GLY A 142 -13.18 -3.62 13.28
CA GLY A 142 -14.24 -3.05 14.12
C GLY A 142 -13.65 -2.21 15.25
N GLU A 143 -14.48 -1.39 15.86
CA GLU A 143 -14.11 -0.55 16.99
C GLU A 143 -14.04 -1.38 18.29
N THR A 144 -13.10 -1.03 19.16
CA THR A 144 -13.00 -1.61 20.51
C THR A 144 -13.47 -0.59 21.55
N ASN A 145 -14.15 -1.07 22.59
CA ASN A 145 -14.69 -0.25 23.69
C ASN A 145 -13.60 0.26 24.67
N GLY A 146 -12.36 0.46 24.20
CA GLY A 146 -11.23 0.92 25.03
C GLY A 146 -10.62 -0.13 25.96
N ASN A 147 -11.32 -1.24 26.24
CA ASN A 147 -10.78 -2.39 27.00
C ASN A 147 -9.80 -3.24 26.18
N ALA A 148 -9.12 -2.62 25.23
CA ALA A 148 -7.82 -3.07 24.84
C ALA A 148 -6.87 -2.78 26.02
N GLU A 149 -6.81 -3.68 27.00
CA GLU A 149 -5.68 -4.61 27.04
C GLU A 149 -4.27 -3.93 26.84
N ILE A 150 -3.22 -3.98 27.69
CA ILE A 150 -1.80 -3.59 27.35
C ILE A 150 -0.64 -4.61 27.67
N ARG A 151 0.22 -4.98 26.67
CA ARG A 151 1.59 -5.59 26.79
C ARG A 151 2.63 -4.81 25.97
N ASN A 152 3.79 -4.51 26.56
CA ASN A 152 4.93 -3.86 25.90
C ASN A 152 4.60 -2.50 25.23
N ASN A 153 3.66 -1.73 25.80
CA ASN A 153 3.09 -0.51 25.19
C ASN A 153 2.34 -0.75 23.85
N LYS A 154 1.93 -2.01 23.62
CA LYS A 154 0.94 -2.52 22.64
C LYS A 154 -0.20 -3.18 23.42
N TYR A 155 -1.20 -3.80 22.79
CA TYR A 155 -2.45 -4.16 23.49
C TYR A 155 -2.57 -5.65 24.02
N THR A 156 -2.62 -5.93 25.36
CA THR A 156 -3.06 -7.21 26.05
C THR A 156 -3.66 -7.11 27.51
N THR A 157 -4.76 -7.82 27.82
CA THR A 157 -5.77 -7.64 28.92
C THR A 157 -5.45 -6.83 30.19
#